data_AF-U2E9Z5-F1
#
_entry.id   AF-U2E9Z5-F1
#
_cell.length_a   1.000
_cell.length_b   1.000
_cell.length_c   1.000
_cell.angle_alpha   90.00
_cell.angle_beta   90.00
_cell.angle_gamma   90.00
#
_symmetry.space_group_name_H-M   'P 1'
#
loop_
_entity.id
_entity.type
_entity.pdbx_description
1 polymer ?
#
loop_
_entity_poly.entity_id
_entity_poly.type
_entity_poly.pdbx_seq_one_letter_code
_entity_poly.pdbx_strand_id
1 'polypeptide(L)' 'MSDNSKSNIYSVILLILGLVCIGGAAIFMIITYKKAASVNELIMPLVYAFIPFLLGFILFKLGMKNLTNKVKK' A
#
# COMPACT_ATOMS: atom_id res chain seq x y z
N MET A 1 3.73 7.93 -30.10
CA MET A 1 4.75 7.46 -29.14
C MET A 1 4.62 8.09 -27.72
N SER A 2 3.60 8.93 -27.45
CA SER A 2 3.44 9.66 -26.16
C SER A 2 2.60 8.90 -25.10
N ASP A 3 1.69 8.01 -25.51
CA ASP A 3 0.74 7.37 -24.59
C ASP A 3 1.35 6.26 -23.71
N ASN A 4 2.41 5.60 -24.18
CA ASN A 4 3.09 4.55 -23.41
C ASN A 4 3.86 5.09 -22.20
N SER A 5 4.40 6.31 -22.30
CA SER A 5 5.14 6.97 -21.22
C SER A 5 4.20 7.37 -20.06
N LYS A 6 3.07 8.01 -20.38
CA LYS A 6 2.08 8.45 -19.38
C LYS A 6 1.55 7.26 -18.58
N SER A 7 1.16 6.17 -19.24
CA SER A 7 0.66 4.96 -18.58
C SER A 7 1.69 4.26 -17.67
N ASN A 8 2.99 4.36 -17.98
CA ASN A 8 4.04 3.85 -17.09
C ASN A 8 4.17 4.70 -15.82
N ILE A 9 4.16 6.02 -15.97
CA ILE A 9 4.24 6.95 -14.84
C ILE A 9 3.07 6.72 -13.87
N TYR A 10 1.84 6.57 -14.38
CA TYR A 10 0.67 6.25 -13.53
C TYR A 10 0.85 4.94 -12.76
N SER A 11 1.38 3.90 -13.39
CA SER A 11 1.56 2.59 -12.74
C SER A 11 2.63 2.65 -11.64
N VAL A 12 3.72 3.39 -11.88
CA VAL A 12 4.76 3.62 -10.87
C VAL A 12 4.22 4.45 -9.70
N ILE A 13 3.41 5.49 -9.97
CA ILE A 13 2.76 6.29 -8.92
C ILE A 13 1.84 5.41 -8.06
N LEU A 14 1.04 4.53 -8.67
CA LEU A 14 0.18 3.59 -7.94
C LEU A 14 0.97 2.64 -7.04
N LEU A 15 2.13 2.14 -7.51
CA LEU A 15 3.01 1.29 -6.70
C LEU A 15 3.59 2.05 -5.51
N ILE A 16 4.09 3.27 -5.73
CA ILE A 16 4.66 4.11 -4.66
C ILE A 16 3.58 4.44 -3.63
N LEU A 17 2.39 4.85 -4.06
CA LEU A 17 1.26 5.12 -3.16
C LEU A 17 0.85 3.88 -2.36
N GLY A 18 0.81 2.71 -3.01
CA GLY A 18 0.54 1.43 -2.34
C GLY A 18 1.58 1.11 -1.26
N LEU A 19 2.86 1.27 -1.58
CA LEU A 19 3.99 1.09 -0.65
C LEU A 19 3.93 2.06 0.53
N VAL A 20 3.61 3.33 0.29
CA VAL A 20 3.50 4.34 1.36
C VAL A 20 2.33 4.00 2.29
N CYS A 21 1.18 3.56 1.77
CA CYS A 21 0.05 3.15 2.60
C CYS A 21 0.36 1.91 3.45
N ILE A 22 0.96 0.88 2.84
CA ILE A 22 1.34 -0.36 3.55
C ILE A 22 2.42 -0.08 4.58
N GLY A 23 3.47 0.66 4.18
CA GLY A 23 4.58 1.03 5.06
C GLY A 23 4.13 1.92 6.22
N GLY A 24 3.27 2.91 5.95
CA GLY A 24 2.68 3.76 6.97
C GLY A 24 1.84 2.99 7.98
N ALA A 25 0.99 2.07 7.50
CA ALA A 25 0.21 1.19 8.37
C ALA A 25 1.11 0.29 9.24
N ALA A 26 2.20 -0.24 8.68
CA ALA A 26 3.17 -1.05 9.42
C ALA A 26 3.92 -0.23 10.49
N ILE A 27 4.41 0.97 10.16
CA ILE A 27 5.08 1.87 11.12
C ILE A 27 4.12 2.25 12.25
N PHE A 28 2.87 2.59 11.91
CA PHE A 28 1.84 2.90 12.90
C PHE A 28 1.58 1.72 13.86
N MET A 29 1.47 0.49 13.33
CA MET A 29 1.36 -0.71 14.16
C MET A 29 2.58 -0.90 15.05
N ILE A 30 3.81 -0.73 14.55
CA ILE A 30 5.04 -0.90 15.34
C ILE A 30 5.11 0.13 16.48
N ILE A 31 4.77 1.39 16.20
CA ILE A 31 4.76 2.44 17.23
C ILE A 31 3.71 2.13 18.29
N THR A 32 2.52 1.70 17.87
CA THR A 32 1.44 1.38 18.80
C THR A 32 1.76 0.12 19.60
N TYR A 33 2.39 -0.88 19.00
CA TYR A 33 2.89 -2.07 19.68
C TYR A 33 3.89 -1.75 20.77
N LYS A 34 4.81 -0.82 20.53
CA LYS A 34 5.77 -0.38 21.55
C LYS A 34 5.14 0.40 22.71
N LYS A 35 3.95 0.97 22.51
CA LYS A 35 3.26 1.80 23.52
C LYS A 35 2.16 1.04 24.26
N ALA A 36 1.61 -0.02 23.68
CA ALA A 36 0.51 -0.76 24.26
C ALA A 36 0.96 -1.52 25.49
N ALA A 37 0.25 -1.34 26.60
CA ALA A 37 0.48 -2.11 27.82
C ALA A 37 -0.35 -3.40 27.83
N SER A 38 -1.40 -3.48 27.01
CA SER A 38 -2.23 -4.69 26.87
C SER A 38 -2.64 -4.98 25.43
N VAL A 39 -2.97 -6.24 25.15
CA VAL A 39 -3.38 -6.72 23.82
C VAL A 39 -4.70 -6.09 23.36
N ASN A 40 -5.59 -5.70 24.29
CA ASN A 40 -6.85 -5.04 23.94
C ASN A 40 -6.63 -3.65 23.34
N GLU A 41 -5.55 -2.96 23.73
CA GLU A 41 -5.18 -1.66 23.16
C GLU A 41 -4.60 -1.81 21.75
N LEU A 42 -4.22 -3.02 21.32
CA LEU A 42 -3.72 -3.30 19.97
C LEU A 42 -4.83 -3.58 18.96
N ILE A 43 -6.02 -4.02 19.40
CA ILE A 43 -7.12 -4.39 18.49
C ILE A 43 -7.60 -3.17 17.70
N MET A 44 -7.85 -2.05 18.37
CA MET A 44 -8.34 -0.83 17.75
C MET A 44 -7.37 -0.26 16.68
N PRO A 45 -6.06 -0.08 16.95
CA PRO A 45 -5.09 0.34 15.95
C PRO A 45 -4.84 -0.72 14.86
N LEU A 46 -4.99 -2.01 15.15
CA LEU A 46 -4.92 -3.07 14.14
C LEU A 46 -6.07 -2.96 13.13
N VAL A 47 -7.30 -2.78 13.62
CA VAL A 47 -8.48 -2.56 12.78
C VAL A 47 -8.33 -1.26 11.98
N TYR A 48 -7.80 -0.20 12.59
CA TYR A 48 -7.57 1.07 11.92
C TYR A 48 -6.48 0.97 10.84
N ALA A 49 -5.44 0.16 11.06
CA ALA A 49 -4.38 -0.10 10.10
C ALA A 49 -4.82 -1.06 8.99
N PHE A 50 -5.89 -1.84 9.17
CA PHE A 50 -6.40 -2.77 8.17
C PHE A 50 -6.90 -2.07 6.91
N ILE A 51 -7.61 -0.95 7.05
CA ILE A 51 -8.14 -0.17 5.92
C ILE A 51 -7.02 0.38 5.02
N PRO A 52 -6.02 1.15 5.52
CA PRO A 52 -4.92 1.64 4.69
C PRO A 52 -4.05 0.51 4.15
N PHE A 53 -3.93 -0.61 4.87
CA PHE A 53 -3.25 -1.79 4.35
C PHE A 53 -3.98 -2.40 3.15
N LEU A 54 -5.30 -2.61 3.26
CA LEU A 54 -6.11 -3.17 2.18
C LEU A 54 -6.13 -2.25 0.95
N LEU A 55 -6.27 -0.95 1.18
CA LEU A 55 -6.29 0.07 0.12
C LEU A 55 -4.91 0.15 -0.56
N GLY A 56 -3.82 0.14 0.21
CA GLY A 56 -2.47 0.07 -0.31
C GLY A 56 -2.20 -1.20 -1.11
N PHE A 57 -2.70 -2.35 -0.66
CA PHE A 57 -2.58 -3.63 -1.36
C PHE A 57 -3.33 -3.63 -2.70
N ILE A 58 -4.54 -3.06 -2.76
CA ILE A 58 -5.30 -2.92 -4.01
C ILE A 58 -4.55 -2.03 -5.00
N LEU A 59 -4.06 -0.86 -4.57
CA LEU A 59 -3.29 0.05 -5.41
C LEU A 59 -2.00 -0.59 -5.94
N PHE A 60 -1.28 -1.30 -5.06
CA PHE A 60 -0.06 -2.02 -5.43
C PHE A 60 -0.36 -3.13 -6.45
N LYS A 61 -1.41 -3.93 -6.23
CA LYS A 61 -1.84 -4.99 -7.16
C LYS A 61 -2.26 -4.43 -8.53
N LEU A 62 -2.98 -3.30 -8.56
CA LEU A 62 -3.36 -2.63 -9.80
C LEU A 62 -2.14 -2.06 -10.53
N GLY A 63 -1.22 -1.41 -9.82
CA GLY A 63 0.04 -0.91 -10.36
C GLY A 63 0.89 -2.03 -10.98
N MET A 64 1.04 -3.16 -10.26
CA MET A 64 1.74 -4.35 -10.77
C MET A 64 1.05 -4.92 -12.01
N LYS A 65 -0.28 -5.10 -11.97
CA LYS A 65 -1.02 -5.68 -13.11
C LYS A 65 -0.86 -4.83 -14.37
N ASN A 66 -0.86 -3.51 -14.25
CA ASN A 66 -0.64 -2.61 -15.39
C ASN A 66 0.80 -2.70 -15.95
N LEU A 67 1.81 -2.86 -15.09
CA LEU A 67 3.19 -3.05 -15.52
C LEU A 67 3.40 -4.43 -16.17
N THR A 68 2.89 -5.50 -15.56
CA THR A 68 3.06 -6.87 -16.09
C THR A 68 2.31 -7.08 -17.41
N ASN A 69 1.11 -6.50 -17.58
CA ASN A 69 0.36 -6.59 -18.83
C ASN A 69 1.05 -5.85 -20.01
N LYS A 70 1.95 -4.90 -19.73
CA LYS A 70 2.80 -4.29 -20.76
C LYS A 70 4.01 -5.12 -21.12
N VAL A 71 4.59 -5.87 -20.18
CA VAL A 71 5.78 -6.71 -20.45
C VAL A 71 5.43 -7.94 -21.32
N LYS A 72 4.17 -8.37 -21.33
CA LYS A 72 3.69 -9.51 -22.14
C LYS A 72 3.16 -9.13 -23.54
N LYS A 73 3.21 -7.85 -23.92
CA LYS A 73 2.74 -7.35 -25.22
C LYS A 73 3.93 -6.95 -26.08
#